data_AF-A0A379FHY9-F1
#
_entry.id   AF-A0A379FHY9-F1
#
_cell.length_a   1.000
_cell.length_b   1.000
_cell.length_c   1.000
_cell.angle_alpha   90.00
_cell.angle_beta   90.00
_cell.angle_gamma   90.00
#
_symmetry.space_group_name_H-M   'P 1'
#
loop_
_entity.id
_entity.type
_entity.pdbx_description
1 polymer ?
#
loop_
_entity_poly.entity_id
_entity_poly.type
_entity_poly.pdbx_seq_one_letter_code
_entity_poly.pdbx_strand_id
1 'polypeptide(L)'
;MRNRTLSDLDRVVALGGGHGLGRVLSALSYLGTRLTGIVTTTDNGGSTGRIRKDEGGIAWGDMRNCINQLITEPSVASAMFEYRFSGTGELAGHNLGNLMLKALDNLSVRPLEAINLIRGLLRVNAHLIPMSEQAVDLMAIDDEGNEIYGEVNVDNLPRMPRQLNSIQTSPPHEKPLKPLSKLI
;
A
#
# COMPACT_ATOMS: atom_id res chain seq x y z
N MET A 1 -40.14 4.00 -8.69
CA MET A 1 -39.01 3.81 -7.75
C MET A 1 -37.99 4.91 -8.04
N ARG A 2 -37.55 5.71 -7.05
CA ARG A 2 -36.46 6.68 -7.29
C ARG A 2 -35.17 5.90 -7.47
N ASN A 3 -34.48 6.10 -8.59
CA ASN A 3 -33.12 5.59 -8.76
C ASN A 3 -32.21 6.32 -7.77
N ARG A 4 -31.64 5.58 -6.81
CA ARG A 4 -30.61 6.11 -5.92
C ARG A 4 -29.33 6.33 -6.71
N THR A 5 -28.71 7.49 -6.53
CA THR A 5 -27.37 7.82 -7.01
C THR A 5 -26.34 7.52 -5.92
N LEU A 6 -25.05 7.48 -6.28
CA LEU A 6 -23.96 7.36 -5.30
C LEU A 6 -23.98 8.49 -4.26
N SER A 7 -24.45 9.67 -4.64
CA SER A 7 -24.60 10.82 -3.75
C SER A 7 -25.60 10.58 -2.62
N ASP A 8 -26.57 9.68 -2.81
CA ASP A 8 -27.62 9.36 -1.83
C ASP A 8 -27.18 8.30 -0.79
N LEU A 9 -25.96 7.77 -0.90
CA LEU A 9 -25.44 6.75 0.01
C LEU A 9 -24.74 7.37 1.22
N ASP A 10 -25.09 6.92 2.43
CA ASP A 10 -24.48 7.42 3.66
C ASP A 10 -23.01 6.97 3.84
N ARG A 11 -22.66 5.80 3.28
CA ARG A 11 -21.33 5.21 3.36
C ARG A 11 -21.00 4.47 2.06
N VAL A 12 -19.79 4.69 1.56
CA VAL A 12 -19.24 3.99 0.39
C VAL A 12 -17.86 3.47 0.74
N VAL A 13 -17.65 2.17 0.54
CA VAL A 13 -16.38 1.49 0.83
C VAL A 13 -15.79 0.96 -0.48
N ALA A 14 -14.54 1.30 -0.76
CA ALA A 14 -13.76 0.74 -1.85
C ALA A 14 -12.62 -0.10 -1.28
N LEU A 15 -12.42 -1.30 -1.83
CA LEU A 15 -11.38 -2.24 -1.42
C LEU A 15 -10.40 -2.42 -2.58
N GLY A 16 -9.10 -2.47 -2.28
CA GLY A 16 -8.11 -2.80 -3.30
C GLY A 16 -6.73 -2.22 -3.01
N GLY A 17 -5.95 -2.05 -4.07
CA GLY A 17 -4.57 -1.60 -4.00
C GLY A 17 -4.14 -0.84 -5.25
N GLY A 18 -2.83 -0.61 -5.32
CA GLY A 18 -2.14 -0.04 -6.46
C GLY A 18 -2.70 1.30 -6.94
N HIS A 19 -2.62 1.48 -8.25
CA HIS A 19 -3.09 2.69 -8.92
C HIS A 19 -4.61 2.69 -9.15
N GLY A 20 -5.24 1.51 -9.19
CA GLY A 20 -6.67 1.36 -9.44
C GLY A 20 -7.50 1.95 -8.30
N LEU A 21 -7.23 1.55 -7.06
CA LEU A 21 -7.97 2.06 -5.90
C LEU A 21 -7.82 3.58 -5.76
N GLY A 22 -6.60 4.12 -5.89
CA GLY A 22 -6.37 5.56 -5.79
C GLY A 22 -7.21 6.37 -6.80
N ARG A 23 -7.33 5.90 -8.05
CA ARG A 23 -8.18 6.53 -9.07
C ARG A 23 -9.67 6.45 -8.74
N VAL A 24 -10.14 5.30 -8.26
CA VAL A 24 -11.53 5.13 -7.83
C VAL A 24 -11.86 6.08 -6.68
N LEU A 25 -10.98 6.17 -5.68
CA LEU A 25 -11.15 7.06 -4.55
C LEU A 25 -11.14 8.54 -4.97
N SER A 26 -10.25 8.92 -5.89
CA SER A 26 -10.22 10.28 -6.45
C SER A 26 -11.52 10.62 -7.18
N ALA A 27 -12.03 9.72 -8.02
CA ALA A 27 -13.30 9.90 -8.74
C ALA A 27 -14.52 10.00 -7.81
N LEU A 28 -14.44 9.37 -6.62
CA LEU A 28 -15.48 9.39 -5.59
C LEU A 28 -15.21 10.43 -4.49
N SER A 29 -14.18 11.26 -4.62
CA SER A 29 -13.72 12.19 -3.56
C SER A 29 -14.80 13.18 -3.10
N TYR A 30 -15.77 13.51 -3.96
CA TYR A 30 -16.93 14.34 -3.65
C TYR A 30 -17.82 13.78 -2.52
N LEU A 31 -17.69 12.48 -2.21
CA LEU A 31 -18.39 11.86 -1.07
C LEU A 31 -17.77 12.25 0.28
N GLY A 32 -16.54 12.80 0.30
CA GLY A 32 -15.87 13.29 1.50
C GLY A 32 -15.74 12.21 2.58
N THR A 33 -16.16 12.51 3.80
CA THR A 33 -16.10 11.61 4.97
C THR A 33 -17.02 10.38 4.87
N ARG A 34 -17.87 10.30 3.84
CA ARG A 34 -18.68 9.10 3.55
C ARG A 34 -17.89 8.04 2.78
N LEU A 35 -16.78 8.41 2.16
CA LEU A 35 -15.90 7.50 1.43
C LEU A 35 -14.86 6.87 2.36
N THR A 36 -14.71 5.56 2.26
CA THR A 36 -13.64 4.81 2.94
C THR A 36 -12.92 3.92 1.94
N GLY A 37 -11.59 4.01 1.89
CA GLY A 37 -10.73 3.06 1.19
C GLY A 37 -10.12 2.06 2.17
N ILE A 38 -10.28 0.77 1.91
CA ILE A 38 -9.49 -0.28 2.58
C ILE A 38 -8.39 -0.69 1.61
N VAL A 39 -7.16 -0.39 1.99
CA VAL A 39 -5.99 -0.43 1.10
C VAL A 39 -5.14 -1.66 1.41
N THR A 40 -4.78 -2.43 0.40
CA THR A 40 -3.85 -3.56 0.52
C THR A 40 -2.49 -3.12 1.04
N THR A 41 -1.86 -3.98 1.84
CA THR A 41 -0.59 -3.72 2.52
C THR A 41 0.43 -4.84 2.31
N THR A 42 0.31 -5.56 1.18
CA THR A 42 1.14 -6.72 0.82
C THR A 42 2.32 -6.40 -0.08
N ASP A 43 2.35 -5.20 -0.67
CA ASP A 43 3.38 -4.77 -1.63
C ASP A 43 4.79 -4.92 -1.03
N ASN A 44 5.64 -5.67 -1.73
CA ASN A 44 7.05 -5.86 -1.39
C ASN A 44 7.99 -5.42 -2.52
N GLY A 45 7.52 -4.60 -3.45
CA GLY A 45 8.27 -4.05 -4.57
C GLY A 45 8.89 -2.67 -4.32
N GLY A 46 9.88 -2.31 -5.14
CA GLY A 46 10.45 -0.96 -5.23
C GLY A 46 10.91 -0.37 -3.89
N SER A 47 10.56 0.89 -3.65
CA SER A 47 10.89 1.59 -2.39
C SER A 47 10.17 0.99 -1.18
N THR A 48 8.97 0.45 -1.35
CA THR A 48 8.18 -0.17 -0.27
C THR A 48 8.88 -1.43 0.23
N GLY A 49 9.28 -2.30 -0.70
CA GLY A 49 9.99 -3.54 -0.42
C GLY A 49 11.31 -3.33 0.32
N ARG A 50 12.09 -2.31 -0.08
CA ARG A 50 13.34 -1.96 0.63
C ARG A 50 13.09 -1.57 2.09
N ILE A 51 12.14 -0.67 2.33
CA ILE A 51 11.79 -0.25 3.70
C ILE A 51 11.31 -1.45 4.53
N ARG A 52 10.45 -2.32 3.98
CA ARG A 52 9.95 -3.51 4.68
C ARG A 52 11.07 -4.51 5.02
N LYS A 53 12.03 -4.67 4.11
CA LYS A 53 13.17 -5.58 4.31
C LYS A 53 14.09 -5.10 5.43
N ASP A 54 14.34 -3.79 5.49
CA ASP A 54 15.33 -3.22 6.41
C ASP A 54 14.73 -2.91 7.79
N GLU A 55 13.47 -2.45 7.84
CA GLU A 55 12.84 -1.90 9.04
C GLU A 55 11.53 -2.60 9.45
N GLY A 56 11.07 -3.58 8.67
CA GLY A 56 9.78 -4.25 8.88
C GLY A 56 8.56 -3.34 8.77
N GLY A 57 7.41 -3.84 9.21
CA GLY A 57 6.13 -3.12 9.19
C GLY A 57 5.34 -3.31 7.90
N ILE A 58 4.19 -2.62 7.81
CA ILE A 58 3.28 -2.76 6.69
C ILE A 58 3.80 -2.08 5.42
N ALA A 59 3.29 -2.50 4.26
CA ALA A 59 3.58 -1.84 3.00
C ALA A 59 2.87 -0.49 2.89
N TRP A 60 3.65 0.59 2.75
CA TRP A 60 3.12 1.96 2.69
C TRP A 60 2.81 2.47 1.27
N GLY A 61 3.33 1.81 0.23
CA GLY A 61 3.29 2.32 -1.15
C GLY A 61 1.88 2.62 -1.68
N ASP A 62 0.97 1.67 -1.54
CA ASP A 62 -0.43 1.79 -1.96
C ASP A 62 -1.22 2.77 -1.12
N MET A 63 -0.99 2.77 0.20
CA MET A 63 -1.60 3.75 1.11
C MET A 63 -1.18 5.17 0.73
N ARG A 64 0.13 5.40 0.54
CA ARG A 64 0.67 6.67 0.04
C ARG A 64 0.07 7.03 -1.32
N ASN A 65 -0.14 6.05 -2.21
CA ASN A 65 -0.76 6.30 -3.51
C ASN A 65 -2.18 6.82 -3.38
N CYS A 66 -2.99 6.16 -2.55
CA CYS A 66 -4.37 6.55 -2.30
C CYS A 66 -4.44 7.96 -1.69
N ILE A 67 -3.58 8.26 -0.73
CA ILE A 67 -3.48 9.61 -0.14
C ILE A 67 -3.17 10.64 -1.22
N ASN A 68 -2.14 10.44 -2.05
CA ASN A 68 -1.76 11.39 -3.10
C ASN A 68 -2.91 11.68 -4.07
N GLN A 69 -3.63 10.65 -4.51
CA GLN A 69 -4.74 10.79 -5.45
C GLN A 69 -5.95 11.53 -4.84
N LEU A 70 -6.02 11.63 -3.52
CA LEU A 70 -7.07 12.33 -2.78
C LEU A 70 -6.70 13.75 -2.37
N ILE A 71 -5.46 14.19 -2.60
CA ILE A 71 -5.05 15.57 -2.34
C ILE A 71 -5.66 16.47 -3.42
N THR A 72 -6.56 17.36 -3.00
CA THR A 72 -7.20 18.32 -3.90
C THR A 72 -6.56 19.71 -3.87
N GLU A 73 -5.81 20.01 -2.81
CA GLU A 73 -5.17 21.31 -2.59
C GLU A 73 -3.64 21.15 -2.55
N PRO A 74 -2.92 21.60 -3.59
CA PRO A 74 -1.45 21.61 -3.58
C PRO A 74 -0.90 22.45 -2.42
N SER A 75 0.07 21.90 -1.70
CA SER A 75 0.76 22.54 -0.59
C SER A 75 2.22 22.10 -0.54
N VAL A 76 3.03 22.75 0.30
CA VAL A 76 4.40 22.28 0.57
C VAL A 76 4.37 20.86 1.14
N ALA A 77 3.41 20.56 2.02
CA ALA A 77 3.26 19.23 2.59
C ALA A 77 2.94 18.17 1.52
N SER A 78 2.05 18.46 0.57
CA SER A 78 1.75 17.53 -0.52
C SER A 78 2.94 17.35 -1.46
N ALA A 79 3.68 18.42 -1.78
CA ALA A 79 4.87 18.35 -2.60
C ALA A 79 5.97 17.50 -1.95
N MET A 80 6.18 17.64 -0.64
CA MET A 80 7.10 16.79 0.12
C MET A 80 6.64 15.33 0.13
N PHE A 81 5.35 15.09 0.31
CA PHE A 81 4.80 13.73 0.36
C PHE A 81 4.90 13.00 -0.99
N GLU A 82 4.83 13.73 -2.11
CA GLU A 82 5.06 13.22 -3.47
C GLU A 82 6.53 13.05 -3.84
N TYR A 83 7.43 13.75 -3.15
CA TYR A 83 8.83 13.82 -3.51
C TYR A 83 9.49 12.44 -3.58
N ARG A 84 10.19 12.19 -4.69
CA ARG A 84 11.03 11.01 -4.88
C ARG A 84 12.47 11.45 -5.02
N PHE A 85 13.32 10.92 -4.15
CA PHE A 85 14.75 11.17 -4.19
C PHE A 85 15.34 10.62 -5.50
N SER A 86 15.99 11.51 -6.25
CA SER A 86 16.78 11.17 -7.44
C SER A 86 18.26 11.03 -7.10
N GLY A 87 19.05 10.45 -8.02
CA GLY A 87 20.51 10.38 -7.89
C GLY A 87 21.01 9.02 -7.39
N THR A 88 22.13 9.04 -6.68
CA THR A 88 22.83 7.85 -6.16
C THR A 88 22.91 7.90 -4.63
N GLY A 89 23.13 6.75 -4.00
CA GLY A 89 23.22 6.62 -2.53
C GLY A 89 21.99 5.96 -1.89
N GLU A 90 21.93 5.96 -0.55
CA GLU A 90 20.94 5.20 0.22
C GLU A 90 19.49 5.68 -0.01
N LEU A 91 19.30 6.98 -0.15
CA LEU A 91 17.97 7.54 -0.39
C LEU A 91 17.52 7.39 -1.85
N ALA A 92 18.40 6.99 -2.77
CA ALA A 92 18.07 6.94 -4.20
C ALA A 92 16.82 6.10 -4.48
N GLY A 93 15.84 6.72 -5.13
CA GLY A 93 14.56 6.09 -5.48
C GLY A 93 13.57 5.93 -4.33
N HIS A 94 13.91 6.29 -3.08
CA HIS A 94 12.92 6.35 -2.01
C HIS A 94 11.92 7.48 -2.27
N ASN A 95 10.67 7.25 -1.88
CA ASN A 95 9.66 8.31 -1.83
C ASN A 95 9.59 8.84 -0.39
N LEU A 96 9.67 10.17 -0.23
CA LEU A 96 9.66 10.82 1.07
C LEU A 96 8.35 10.56 1.82
N GLY A 97 7.20 10.49 1.14
CA GLY A 97 5.94 10.13 1.77
C GLY A 97 5.93 8.73 2.40
N ASN A 98 6.57 7.74 1.77
CA ASN A 98 6.75 6.42 2.38
C ASN A 98 7.61 6.50 3.66
N LEU A 99 8.67 7.31 3.64
CA LEU A 99 9.54 7.52 4.81
C LEU A 99 8.80 8.26 5.93
N MET A 100 7.98 9.26 5.60
CA MET A 100 7.14 9.97 6.56
C MET A 100 6.13 9.03 7.23
N LEU A 101 5.45 8.18 6.44
CA LEU A 101 4.52 7.18 6.96
C LEU A 101 5.23 6.19 7.88
N LYS A 102 6.39 5.68 7.47
CA LYS A 102 7.19 4.76 8.30
C LYS A 102 7.68 5.43 9.59
N ALA A 103 8.14 6.68 9.52
CA ALA A 103 8.56 7.42 10.71
C ALA A 103 7.38 7.62 11.68
N LEU A 104 6.20 7.98 11.17
CA LEU A 104 5.01 8.13 11.99
C LEU A 104 4.53 6.80 12.57
N ASP A 105 4.62 5.70 11.82
CA ASP A 105 4.32 4.35 12.30
C ASP A 105 5.20 3.98 13.49
N ASN A 106 6.52 4.21 13.38
CA ASN A 106 7.48 3.98 14.47
C ASN A 106 7.22 4.87 15.71
N LEU A 107 6.58 6.02 15.53
CA LEU A 107 6.21 6.95 16.61
C LEU A 107 4.80 6.70 17.17
N SER A 108 3.99 5.89 16.50
CA SER A 108 2.60 5.61 16.84
C SER A 108 2.47 4.22 17.47
N VAL A 109 1.33 3.96 18.14
CA VAL A 109 1.06 2.61 18.65
C VAL A 109 0.57 1.70 17.52
N ARG A 110 -0.12 2.29 16.52
CA ARG A 110 -0.77 1.56 15.43
C ARG A 110 -0.55 2.26 14.07
N PRO A 111 -0.38 1.50 12.97
CA PRO A 111 -0.28 2.08 11.63
C PRO A 111 -1.47 2.97 11.24
N LEU A 112 -2.68 2.65 11.73
CA LEU A 112 -3.88 3.45 11.50
C LEU A 112 -3.77 4.88 12.05
N GLU A 113 -3.05 5.07 13.15
CA GLU A 113 -2.83 6.40 13.73
C GLU A 113 -1.93 7.25 12.82
N ALA A 114 -0.83 6.67 12.32
CA ALA A 114 0.06 7.31 11.35
C ALA A 114 -0.68 7.74 10.07
N ILE A 115 -1.58 6.89 9.56
CA ILE A 115 -2.43 7.20 8.41
C ILE A 115 -3.33 8.40 8.70
N ASN A 116 -3.99 8.42 9.86
CA ASN A 116 -4.89 9.51 10.23
C ASN A 116 -4.15 10.84 10.43
N LEU A 117 -2.92 10.81 10.96
CA LEU A 117 -2.08 12.00 11.09
C LEU A 117 -1.72 12.58 9.71
N ILE A 118 -1.25 11.76 8.77
CA ILE A 118 -0.94 12.20 7.40
C ILE A 118 -2.19 12.71 6.68
N ARG A 119 -3.33 12.01 6.82
CA ARG A 119 -4.60 12.48 6.24
C ARG A 119 -4.99 13.86 6.76
N GLY A 120 -4.85 14.10 8.06
CA GLY A 120 -5.10 15.41 8.65
C GLY A 120 -4.16 16.49 8.13
N LEU A 121 -2.85 16.19 8.07
CA LEU A 121 -1.82 17.08 7.54
C LEU A 121 -2.10 17.49 6.08
N LEU A 122 -2.57 16.55 5.26
CA LEU A 122 -2.82 16.72 3.83
C LEU A 122 -4.28 17.05 3.50
N ARG A 123 -5.12 17.30 4.51
CA ARG A 123 -6.56 17.64 4.36
C ARG A 123 -7.37 16.61 3.55
N VAL A 124 -7.03 15.33 3.68
CA VAL A 124 -7.74 14.23 3.01
C VAL A 124 -8.97 13.81 3.81
N ASN A 125 -10.15 14.18 3.32
CA ASN A 125 -11.43 13.94 4.00
C ASN A 125 -11.88 12.47 3.97
N ALA A 126 -11.63 11.75 2.88
CA ALA A 126 -11.98 10.33 2.76
C ALA A 126 -11.18 9.49 3.77
N HIS A 127 -11.83 8.52 4.41
CA HIS A 127 -11.18 7.61 5.35
C HIS A 127 -10.31 6.60 4.60
N LEU A 128 -9.13 6.29 5.14
CA LEU A 128 -8.27 5.22 4.63
C LEU A 128 -7.90 4.31 5.79
N ILE A 129 -8.06 3.01 5.56
CA ILE A 129 -7.81 1.96 6.54
C ILE A 129 -6.87 0.95 5.88
N PRO A 130 -5.78 0.54 6.55
CA PRO A 130 -4.94 -0.51 6.02
C PRO A 130 -5.68 -1.86 6.12
N MET A 131 -5.51 -2.74 5.13
CA MET A 131 -6.08 -4.08 5.14
C MET A 131 -5.66 -4.87 6.40
N SER A 132 -4.44 -4.62 6.89
CA SER A 132 -3.88 -5.18 8.10
C SER A 132 -3.00 -4.16 8.80
N GLU A 133 -3.02 -4.15 10.14
CA GLU A 133 -2.06 -3.39 10.95
C GLU A 133 -0.77 -4.17 11.25
N GLN A 134 -0.73 -5.42 10.81
CA GLN A 134 0.46 -6.26 10.87
C GLN A 134 1.03 -6.45 9.47
N ALA A 135 2.34 -6.64 9.40
CA ALA A 135 3.02 -6.94 8.15
C ALA A 135 2.54 -8.29 7.61
N VAL A 136 2.10 -8.28 6.34
CA VAL A 136 1.51 -9.42 5.64
C VAL A 136 2.17 -9.51 4.28
N ASP A 137 2.47 -10.73 3.85
CA ASP A 137 2.93 -11.03 2.49
C ASP A 137 1.87 -11.86 1.74
N LEU A 138 1.84 -11.69 0.43
CA LEU A 138 1.11 -12.57 -0.45
C LEU A 138 1.87 -13.90 -0.59
N MET A 139 1.16 -15.02 -0.55
CA MET A 139 1.71 -16.35 -0.83
C MET A 139 0.85 -17.03 -1.88
N ALA A 140 1.50 -17.70 -2.82
CA ALA A 140 0.85 -18.48 -3.86
C ALA A 140 1.38 -19.91 -3.87
N ILE A 141 0.55 -20.84 -4.33
CA ILE A 141 1.00 -22.17 -4.76
C ILE A 141 0.98 -22.19 -6.28
N ASP A 142 2.13 -22.41 -6.91
CA ASP A 142 2.23 -22.48 -8.37
C ASP A 142 1.60 -23.76 -8.96
N ASP A 143 1.68 -23.92 -10.28
CA ASP A 143 1.11 -25.07 -10.96
C ASP A 143 1.92 -26.38 -10.78
N GLU A 144 3.08 -26.32 -10.15
CA GLU A 144 3.90 -27.48 -9.77
C GLU A 144 3.74 -27.83 -8.29
N GLY A 145 3.10 -26.97 -7.50
CA GLY A 145 2.90 -27.14 -6.06
C GLY A 145 3.95 -26.46 -5.20
N ASN A 146 4.81 -25.62 -5.77
CA ASN A 146 5.79 -24.84 -5.02
C ASN A 146 5.15 -23.62 -4.36
N GLU A 147 5.64 -23.27 -3.17
CA GLU A 147 5.22 -22.06 -2.46
C GLU A 147 6.02 -20.84 -2.92
N ILE A 148 5.31 -19.79 -3.32
CA ILE A 148 5.86 -18.55 -3.87
C ILE A 148 5.45 -17.42 -2.95
N TYR A 149 6.42 -16.68 -2.43
CA TYR A 149 6.22 -15.66 -1.42
C TYR A 149 6.48 -14.26 -1.97
N GLY A 150 5.62 -13.31 -1.61
CA GLY A 150 5.72 -11.92 -1.97
C GLY A 150 5.04 -11.57 -3.30
N GLU A 151 4.40 -10.41 -3.33
CA GLU A 151 3.62 -9.91 -4.46
C GLU A 151 4.44 -9.88 -5.76
N VAL A 152 5.66 -9.34 -5.73
CA VAL A 152 6.53 -9.29 -6.92
C VAL A 152 6.85 -10.67 -7.49
N ASN A 153 7.00 -11.69 -6.65
CA ASN A 153 7.30 -13.04 -7.14
C ASN A 153 6.06 -13.72 -7.71
N VAL A 154 4.91 -13.50 -7.07
CA VAL A 154 3.61 -14.01 -7.55
C VAL A 154 3.23 -13.38 -8.89
N ASP A 155 3.43 -12.07 -9.05
CA ASP A 155 3.18 -11.35 -10.31
C ASP A 155 4.06 -11.82 -11.47
N ASN A 156 5.27 -12.30 -11.16
CA ASN A 156 6.22 -12.81 -12.15
C ASN A 156 6.01 -14.29 -12.50
N LEU A 157 4.98 -14.95 -11.96
CA LEU A 157 4.72 -16.35 -12.28
C LEU A 157 4.35 -16.50 -13.76
N PRO A 158 4.92 -17.50 -14.46
CA PRO A 158 4.64 -17.72 -15.88
C PRO A 158 3.20 -18.23 -16.12
N ARG A 159 2.55 -18.74 -15.08
CA ARG A 159 1.21 -19.34 -15.10
C ARG A 159 0.44 -18.90 -13.87
N MET A 160 -0.88 -18.90 -13.98
CA MET A 160 -1.74 -18.58 -12.85
C MET A 160 -1.51 -19.57 -11.71
N PRO A 161 -1.38 -19.10 -10.47
CA PRO A 161 -1.23 -19.98 -9.32
C PRO A 161 -2.49 -20.78 -9.08
N ARG A 162 -2.33 -21.98 -8.52
CA ARG A 162 -3.44 -22.85 -8.11
C ARG A 162 -4.18 -22.28 -6.90
N GLN A 163 -3.45 -21.61 -6.00
CA GLN A 163 -3.98 -21.05 -4.77
C GLN A 163 -3.28 -19.74 -4.42
N LEU A 164 -4.00 -18.84 -3.77
CA LEU A 164 -3.51 -17.58 -3.22
C LEU A 164 -3.93 -17.47 -1.76
N ASN A 165 -2.99 -17.07 -0.91
CA ASN A 165 -3.18 -16.89 0.52
C ASN A 165 -2.45 -15.61 0.98
N SER A 166 -2.89 -15.03 2.09
CA SER A 166 -2.13 -14.01 2.80
C SER A 166 -1.54 -14.61 4.06
N ILE A 167 -0.27 -14.30 4.33
CA ILE A 167 0.44 -14.82 5.51
C ILE A 167 1.01 -13.66 6.30
N GLN A 168 0.94 -13.74 7.62
CA GLN A 168 1.60 -12.78 8.49
C GLN A 168 3.12 -12.98 8.40
N THR A 169 3.84 -11.91 8.17
CA THR A 169 5.31 -11.97 8.19
C THR A 169 5.77 -12.07 9.64
N SER A 170 6.27 -13.23 10.03
CA SER A 170 7.11 -13.38 11.22
C SER A 170 8.45 -12.64 10.99
N PRO A 171 9.22 -12.22 12.01
CA PRO A 171 10.50 -11.52 11.80
C PRO A 171 11.38 -12.30 10.80
N PRO A 172 12.21 -11.61 10.00
CA PRO A 172 12.69 -12.11 8.72
C PRO A 172 13.38 -13.45 8.91
N HIS A 173 12.74 -14.54 8.48
CA HIS A 173 13.45 -15.78 8.31
C HIS A 173 14.47 -15.55 7.19
N GLU A 174 15.74 -15.48 7.60
CA GLU A 174 16.93 -15.55 6.76
C GLU A 174 16.89 -16.80 5.88
N LYS A 175 16.16 -16.79 4.77
CA LYS A 175 16.57 -17.49 3.56
C LYS A 175 16.17 -16.61 2.37
N PRO A 176 17.12 -15.87 1.77
CA PRO A 176 16.88 -15.32 0.43
C PRO A 176 16.59 -16.52 -0.49
N LEU A 177 15.37 -16.59 -1.04
CA LEU A 177 15.03 -17.55 -2.07
C LEU A 177 15.95 -17.32 -3.28
N LYS A 178 16.47 -18.42 -3.83
CA LYS A 178 17.31 -18.39 -5.03
C LYS A 178 16.51 -17.72 -6.16
N PRO A 179 17.09 -16.76 -6.90
CA PRO A 179 16.39 -16.12 -8.00
C PRO A 179 15.95 -17.17 -9.04
N LEU A 180 14.74 -16.99 -9.57
CA LEU A 180 14.13 -17.77 -10.66
C LEU A 180 15.06 -17.97 -11.87
N SER A 181 16.06 -17.11 -12.06
CA SER A 181 17.11 -17.25 -13.07
C SER A 181 18.03 -18.47 -12.89
N LYS A 182 17.91 -19.23 -11.78
CA LYS A 182 18.66 -20.47 -11.53
C LYS A 182 17.84 -21.75 -11.69
N LEU A 183 16.58 -21.65 -12.14
CA LEU A 183 15.66 -22.78 -12.36
C LEU A 183 15.34 -23.00 -13.84
N ILE A 184 16.06 -22.34 -14.74
CA ILE A 184 16.01 -22.52 -16.20
C ILE A 184 17.41 -22.89 -16.70
#